data_AF-A0A9X9YHP5-F1
#
_entry.id   AF-A0A9X9YHP5-F1
#
_cell.length_a   1.000
_cell.length_b   1.000
_cell.length_c   1.000
_cell.angle_alpha   90.00
_cell.angle_beta   90.00
_cell.angle_gamma   90.00
#
_symmetry.space_group_name_H-M   'P 1'
#
loop_
_entity.id
_entity.type
_entity.pdbx_description
1 polymer ?
#
loop_
_entity_poly.entity_id
_entity_poly.type
_entity_poly.pdbx_seq_one_letter_code
_entity_poly.pdbx_strand_id
1 'polypeptide(L)' 'MTAYADWLKTSHIPKLFLRAEPGGILAHGPVLDLARSLPAQTEVTISGLHFVQEDSPDEIGRAVAGWMEALG' A
#
# COMPACT_ATOMS: atom_id res chain seq x y z
N MET A 1 9.98 -15.59 -11.44
CA MET A 1 8.85 -14.93 -10.72
C MET A 1 9.33 -13.88 -9.69
N THR A 2 10.53 -13.31 -9.79
CA THR A 2 11.01 -12.25 -8.88
C THR A 2 11.31 -10.92 -9.58
N ALA A 3 11.42 -10.91 -10.92
CA ALA A 3 11.89 -9.75 -11.68
C ALA A 3 11.11 -8.45 -11.41
N TYR A 4 9.78 -8.51 -11.26
CA TYR A 4 8.99 -7.31 -10.94
C TYR A 4 9.22 -6.85 -9.49
N ALA A 5 9.35 -7.79 -8.54
CA ALA A 5 9.58 -7.47 -7.14
C ALA A 5 10.98 -6.87 -6.94
N ASP A 6 11.98 -7.41 -7.64
CA ASP A 6 13.34 -6.89 -7.62
C ASP A 6 13.43 -5.52 -8.29
N TRP A 7 12.69 -5.31 -9.37
CA TRP A 7 12.56 -3.98 -9.98
C TRP A 7 11.88 -2.97 -9.03
N LEU A 8 10.79 -3.34 -8.36
CA LEU A 8 10.09 -2.46 -7.41
C LEU A 8 11.01 -1.97 -6.27
N LYS A 9 11.99 -2.77 -5.85
CA LYS A 9 13.00 -2.38 -4.84
C LYS A 9 13.96 -1.28 -5.33
N THR A 10 14.05 -1.06 -6.63
CA THR A 10 14.97 -0.08 -7.25
C THR A 10 14.23 1.09 -7.93
N SER A 11 12.93 0.94 -8.17
CA SER A 11 12.12 1.87 -8.96
C SER A 11 11.62 3.04 -8.13
N HIS A 12 11.82 4.27 -8.61
CA HIS A 12 11.31 5.49 -7.99
C HIS A 12 9.92 5.88 -8.49
N ILE A 13 9.23 5.01 -9.23
CA ILE A 13 7.81 5.25 -9.56
C ILE A 13 7.05 5.39 -8.23
N PRO A 14 6.23 6.44 -8.05
CA PRO A 14 5.45 6.64 -6.84
C PRO A 14 4.56 5.42 -6.53
N LYS A 15 4.47 5.05 -5.25
CA LYS A 15 3.65 3.92 -4.78
C LYS A 15 2.75 4.39 -3.64
N LEU A 16 1.48 4.01 -3.67
CA LEU A 16 0.57 4.13 -2.53
C LEU A 16 0.40 2.76 -1.89
N PHE A 17 0.76 2.63 -0.61
CA PHE A 17 0.53 1.44 0.18
C PHE A 17 -0.62 1.69 1.17
N LEU A 18 -1.74 1.02 0.93
CA LEU A 18 -2.92 1.05 1.79
C LEU A 18 -2.80 -0.07 2.82
N ARG A 19 -2.40 0.26 4.05
CA ARG A 19 -2.25 -0.67 5.16
C ARG A 19 -3.57 -0.82 5.90
N ALA A 20 -4.19 -1.98 5.80
CA ALA A 20 -5.40 -2.27 6.57
C ALA A 20 -5.09 -2.67 8.01
N GLU A 21 -5.87 -2.15 8.97
CA GLU A 21 -5.90 -2.61 10.35
C GLU A 21 -7.32 -3.11 10.73
N PRO A 22 -7.45 -4.31 11.36
CA PRO A 22 -6.38 -5.20 11.81
C PRO A 22 -5.64 -5.93 10.68
N GLY A 23 -6.22 -5.98 9.47
CA GLY A 23 -5.58 -6.53 8.28
C GLY A 23 -5.41 -8.06 8.27
N GLY A 24 -4.95 -8.57 7.12
CA GLY A 24 -4.69 -10.00 6.89
C GLY A 24 -3.22 -10.25 6.52
N ILE A 25 -2.96 -10.50 5.24
CA ILE A 25 -1.63 -10.89 4.72
C ILE A 25 -0.52 -9.88 5.06
N LEU A 26 -0.83 -8.58 5.08
CA LEU A 26 0.11 -7.49 5.36
C LEU A 26 -0.08 -6.87 6.75
N ALA A 27 -0.73 -7.58 7.68
CA ALA A 27 -0.97 -7.07 9.03
C ALA A 27 0.32 -6.89 9.84
N HIS A 28 1.27 -7.82 9.71
CA HIS A 28 2.53 -7.84 10.46
C HIS A 28 3.59 -8.74 9.78
N GLY A 29 4.83 -8.66 10.27
CA GLY A 29 5.91 -9.59 9.94
C GLY A 29 6.64 -9.29 8.62
N PRO A 30 7.45 -10.26 8.12
CA PRO A 30 8.43 -10.02 7.06
C PRO A 30 7.84 -9.51 5.75
N VAL A 31 6.57 -9.82 5.45
CA VAL A 31 5.91 -9.35 4.22
C VAL A 31 5.56 -7.86 4.34
N LEU A 32 5.13 -7.41 5.53
CA LEU A 32 4.93 -5.97 5.81
C LEU A 32 6.26 -5.23 5.78
N ASP A 33 7.31 -5.80 6.37
CA ASP A 33 8.65 -5.21 6.36
C ASP A 33 9.19 -5.06 4.93
N LEU A 34 8.97 -6.08 4.08
CA LEU A 34 9.30 -6.02 2.66
C LEU A 34 8.49 -4.93 1.93
N ALA A 35 7.18 -4.85 2.16
CA ALA A 35 6.33 -3.83 1.54
C ALA A 35 6.82 -2.41 1.88
N ARG A 36 7.18 -2.16 3.15
CA ARG A 36 7.71 -0.87 3.63
C ARG A 36 9.12 -0.56 3.14
N SER A 37 9.89 -1.56 2.71
CA SER A 37 11.24 -1.36 2.16
C SER A 37 11.24 -0.78 0.74
N LEU A 38 10.08 -0.75 0.05
CA LEU A 38 10.01 -0.26 -1.32
C LEU A 38 10.18 1.27 -1.36
N PRO A 39 11.05 1.81 -2.24
CA PRO A 39 11.29 3.25 -2.34
C PRO A 39 10.07 4.02 -2.88
N ALA A 40 10.05 5.35 -2.66
CA ALA A 40 9.01 6.27 -3.16
C ALA A 40 7.57 5.82 -2.81
N GLN A 41 7.38 5.32 -1.58
CA GLN A 41 6.10 4.84 -1.09
C GLN A 41 5.47 5.82 -0.10
N THR A 42 4.18 6.10 -0.28
CA THR A 42 3.30 6.73 0.70
C THR A 42 2.48 5.65 1.38
N GLU A 43 2.55 5.54 2.71
CA GLU A 43 1.74 4.60 3.50
C GLU A 43 0.51 5.33 4.07
N VAL A 44 -0.67 4.75 3.89
CA VAL A 44 -1.93 5.23 4.47
C VAL A 44 -2.63 4.07 5.17
N THR A 45 -3.03 4.27 6.42
CA THR A 45 -3.80 3.28 7.17
C THR A 45 -5.29 3.40 6.89
N ILE A 46 -5.94 2.26 6.64
CA ILE A 46 -7.39 2.13 6.44
C ILE A 46 -7.96 1.06 7.37
N SER A 47 -9.26 1.09 7.59
CA SER A 47 -9.95 -0.01 8.27
C SER A 47 -10.11 -1.22 7.32
N GLY A 48 -10.04 -2.44 7.86
CA GLY A 48 -10.41 -3.65 7.10
C GLY A 48 -9.63 -4.91 7.47
N LEU A 49 -10.10 -6.06 6.99
CA LEU A 49 -9.53 -7.36 7.32
C LEU A 49 -8.94 -8.08 6.10
N HIS A 50 -9.76 -8.42 5.10
CA HIS A 50 -9.37 -9.27 3.98
C HIS A 50 -9.72 -8.65 2.62
N PHE A 51 -10.99 -8.33 2.37
CA PHE A 51 -11.44 -7.62 1.17
C PHE A 51 -11.64 -6.14 1.51
N VAL A 52 -10.52 -5.44 1.72
CA VAL A 52 -10.50 -4.08 2.28
C VAL A 52 -11.27 -3.06 1.42
N GLN A 53 -11.48 -3.35 0.14
CA GLN A 53 -12.32 -2.56 -0.75
C GLN A 53 -13.82 -2.65 -0.39
N GLU A 54 -14.27 -3.77 0.15
CA GLU A 54 -15.64 -3.97 0.63
C GLU A 54 -15.83 -3.41 2.05
N ASP A 55 -14.78 -3.45 2.87
CA ASP A 55 -14.79 -2.92 4.23
C ASP A 55 -14.68 -1.39 4.28
N SER A 56 -13.86 -0.78 3.41
CA SER A 56 -13.53 0.65 3.49
C SER A 56 -13.33 1.31 2.11
N PRO A 57 -14.33 1.23 1.22
CA PRO A 57 -14.24 1.79 -0.14
C PRO A 57 -13.97 3.30 -0.15
N ASP A 58 -14.61 4.04 0.75
CA ASP A 58 -14.50 5.50 0.78
C ASP A 58 -13.14 5.97 1.33
N GLU A 59 -12.58 5.27 2.32
CA GLU A 59 -11.24 5.59 2.83
C GLU A 59 -10.18 5.37 1.76
N ILE A 60 -10.28 4.25 1.05
CA ILE A 60 -9.42 3.93 -0.10
C ILE A 60 -9.56 5.00 -1.19
N GLY A 61 -10.79 5.36 -1.56
CA GLY A 61 -11.05 6.37 -2.58
C GLY A 61 -10.42 7.73 -2.24
N ARG A 62 -10.59 8.19 -1.00
CA ARG A 62 -9.97 9.43 -0.51
C ARG A 62 -8.45 9.36 -0.53
N ALA A 63 -7.88 8.24 -0.09
CA ALA A 63 -6.43 8.06 -0.07
C ALA A 63 -5.83 8.07 -1.48
N VAL A 64 -6.48 7.41 -2.44
CA VAL A 64 -6.06 7.42 -3.85
C VAL A 64 -6.17 8.83 -4.44
N ALA A 65 -7.30 9.51 -4.26
CA ALA A 65 -7.51 10.85 -4.79
C ALA A 65 -6.48 11.85 -4.24
N GLY A 66 -6.30 11.90 -2.92
CA GLY A 66 -5.33 12.79 -2.28
C GLY A 66 -3.87 12.46 -2.66
N TRP A 67 -3.57 11.17 -2.85
CA TRP A 67 -2.24 10.77 -3.34
C TRP A 67 -2.00 11.22 -4.78
N MET A 68 -3.00 11.10 -5.67
CA MET A 68 -2.89 11.59 -7.04
C MET A 68 -2.73 13.11 -7.10
N GLU A 69 -3.52 13.86 -6.32
CA GLU A 69 -3.39 15.32 -6.23
C GLU A 69 -1.99 15.75 -5.75
N ALA A 70 -1.39 15.02 -4.82
CA ALA A 70 -0.05 15.29 -4.31
C ALA A 70 1.07 15.02 -5.34
N LEU A 71 0.80 14.23 -6.39
CA LEU A 71 1.79 13.90 -7.43
C LEU A 71 1.81 14.86 -8.62
N GLY A 72 0.76 15.67 -8.79
CA GLY A 72 0.63 16.62 -9.90
C GLY A 72 -0.10 16.04 -11.10
#